data_AF-E4YRM6-F1
#
_entry.id   AF-E4YRM6-F1
#
_cell.length_a   1.000
_cell.length_b   1.000
_cell.length_c   1.000
_cell.angle_alpha   90.00
_cell.angle_beta   90.00
_cell.angle_gamma   90.00
#
_symmetry.space_group_name_H-M   'P 1'
#
loop_
_entity.id
_entity.type
_entity.pdbx_description
1 polymer ?
#
loop_
_entity_poly.entity_id
_entity_poly.type
_entity_poly.pdbx_seq_one_letter_code
_entity_poly.pdbx_strand_id
1 'polypeptide(L)'
;NPAPGTAQPGPKLANAASTASNFLSNMASAVNVSNIKTDSTSKCLLVIENRSTDWGKAFANKTVQGMRFRVEQHTFDDLTIIATNEGMVQFPILKKACSRKLRDDNKEIRFRPDFILIRQQPVSKQHRTVLLGLKLGGIPSINSLHSIYNMFDPPWVFAQLARIRMRFGAEFPVTTKTFMPTANCLRRFRDFPAIVSSSNRSDARLRVRNRDQVEDIIPILQQIDDYIMVEPLVKAAYELHVTRIGGIYSVYVQTSPQEGNPVVERVEITPRNGCSRLKCGKNLFMPSFSTCPA
;
A
#
# COMPACT_ATOMS: atom_id res chain seq x y z
N ASN A 1 19.90 12.58 74.30
CA ASN A 1 19.28 13.71 73.58
C ASN A 1 20.27 14.23 72.55
N PRO A 2 19.97 14.25 71.23
CA PRO A 2 18.66 14.36 70.58
C PRO A 2 18.25 13.14 69.71
N ALA A 3 17.04 13.19 69.14
CA ALA A 3 16.26 12.10 68.53
C ALA A 3 16.56 11.83 67.03
N PRO A 4 16.20 10.63 66.49
CA PRO A 4 15.96 10.43 65.08
C PRO A 4 14.46 10.47 64.73
N GLY A 5 14.16 11.20 63.67
CA GLY A 5 12.81 11.53 63.20
C GLY A 5 12.04 10.36 62.56
N THR A 6 10.73 10.57 62.51
CA THR A 6 9.69 9.72 61.91
C THR A 6 9.77 9.69 60.38
N ALA A 7 9.79 8.50 59.78
CA ALA A 7 9.60 8.30 58.35
C ALA A 7 8.14 7.92 58.05
N GLN A 8 7.46 8.71 57.22
CA GLN A 8 6.13 8.39 56.68
C GLN A 8 6.22 7.24 55.65
N PRO A 9 5.22 6.34 55.55
CA PRO A 9 5.14 5.39 54.45
C PRO A 9 4.61 6.05 53.17
N GLY A 10 5.33 5.87 52.06
CA GLY A 10 4.93 6.30 50.72
C GLY A 10 3.71 5.55 50.16
N PRO A 11 3.06 6.06 49.10
CA PRO A 11 1.79 5.53 48.60
C PRO A 11 1.97 4.14 47.97
N LYS A 12 1.06 3.23 48.31
CA LYS A 12 1.03 1.83 47.84
C LYS A 12 0.74 1.76 46.33
N LEU A 13 1.57 1.00 45.62
CA LEU A 13 1.45 0.62 44.22
C LEU A 13 0.32 -0.43 44.02
N ALA A 14 -0.94 -0.04 44.21
CA ALA A 14 -2.07 -0.94 44.07
C ALA A 14 -3.20 -0.25 43.31
N ASN A 15 -3.09 -0.16 41.97
CA ASN A 15 -4.22 0.17 41.08
C ASN A 15 -3.97 -0.07 39.57
N ALA A 16 -2.81 -0.57 39.15
CA ALA A 16 -2.54 -0.85 37.73
C ALA A 16 -3.11 -2.21 37.24
N ALA A 17 -3.23 -3.20 38.13
CA ALA A 17 -3.64 -4.55 37.75
C ALA A 17 -5.16 -4.67 37.44
N SER A 18 -6.01 -3.93 38.16
CA SER A 18 -7.47 -3.97 37.96
C SER A 18 -7.88 -3.36 36.61
N THR A 19 -7.20 -2.30 36.17
CA THR A 19 -7.45 -1.65 34.88
C THR A 19 -7.06 -2.54 33.70
N ALA A 20 -5.95 -3.29 33.80
CA ALA A 20 -5.53 -4.25 32.79
C ALA A 20 -6.46 -5.48 32.72
N SER A 21 -6.93 -5.98 33.87
CA SER A 21 -7.89 -7.10 33.93
C SER A 21 -9.25 -6.73 33.36
N ASN A 22 -9.72 -5.50 33.58
CA ASN A 22 -10.97 -4.98 33.02
C ASN A 22 -10.85 -4.72 31.49
N PHE A 23 -9.66 -4.37 31.01
CA PHE A 23 -9.39 -4.23 29.58
C PHE A 23 -9.42 -5.57 28.84
N LEU A 24 -8.80 -6.61 29.40
CA LEU A 24 -8.75 -7.95 28.81
C LEU A 24 -10.10 -8.67 28.82
N SER A 25 -10.93 -8.47 29.86
CA SER A 25 -12.28 -9.05 29.94
C SER A 25 -13.27 -8.40 28.96
N ASN A 26 -13.10 -7.12 28.64
CA ASN A 26 -13.84 -6.46 27.56
C ASN A 26 -13.42 -6.96 26.16
N MET A 27 -12.13 -7.30 25.96
CA MET A 27 -11.67 -7.94 24.72
C MET A 27 -12.25 -9.36 24.57
N ALA A 28 -12.28 -10.16 25.64
CA ALA A 28 -12.86 -11.51 25.61
C ALA A 28 -14.36 -11.50 25.24
N SER A 29 -15.09 -10.45 25.64
CA SER A 29 -16.50 -10.25 25.28
C SER A 29 -16.70 -9.88 23.80
N ALA A 30 -15.68 -9.34 23.12
CA ALA A 30 -15.67 -9.13 21.67
C ALA A 30 -15.40 -10.42 20.87
N VAL A 31 -14.99 -11.51 21.53
CA VAL A 31 -14.72 -12.83 20.91
C VAL A 31 -15.96 -13.73 20.90
N ASN A 32 -17.16 -13.22 21.23
CA ASN A 32 -18.39 -14.02 21.15
C ASN A 32 -18.82 -14.23 19.67
N VAL A 33 -18.15 -15.16 19.00
CA VAL A 33 -18.32 -15.50 17.58
C VAL A 33 -19.35 -16.60 17.42
N SER A 34 -20.62 -16.25 17.63
CA SER A 34 -21.73 -17.18 17.41
C SER A 34 -22.77 -16.69 16.39
N ASN A 35 -22.56 -15.54 15.73
CA ASN A 35 -23.60 -14.92 14.90
C ASN A 35 -23.17 -14.40 13.51
N ILE A 36 -22.01 -14.79 12.97
CA ILE A 36 -21.71 -14.51 11.55
C ILE A 36 -22.45 -15.55 10.71
N LYS A 37 -23.61 -15.18 10.16
CA LYS A 37 -24.36 -16.01 9.21
C LYS A 37 -23.50 -16.27 7.97
N THR A 38 -22.87 -17.45 7.91
CA THR A 38 -22.25 -17.96 6.69
C THR A 38 -23.37 -18.52 5.81
N ASP A 39 -23.83 -17.70 4.88
CA ASP A 39 -24.69 -18.17 3.80
C ASP A 39 -23.87 -19.09 2.88
N SER A 40 -24.21 -20.38 2.86
CA SER A 40 -23.50 -21.39 2.05
C SER A 40 -23.64 -21.16 0.55
N THR A 41 -24.53 -20.25 0.12
CA THR A 41 -24.80 -19.96 -1.29
C THR A 41 -23.97 -18.80 -1.83
N SER A 42 -23.24 -18.08 -0.97
CA SER A 42 -22.46 -16.91 -1.38
C SER A 42 -21.05 -16.87 -0.77
N LYS A 43 -20.12 -16.25 -1.51
CA LYS A 43 -18.74 -15.99 -1.10
C LYS A 43 -18.52 -14.50 -0.97
N CYS A 44 -17.95 -14.08 0.16
CA CYS A 44 -17.73 -12.68 0.48
C CYS A 44 -16.43 -12.18 -0.17
N LEU A 45 -16.53 -11.26 -1.12
CA LEU A 45 -15.41 -10.60 -1.77
C LEU A 45 -15.22 -9.20 -1.18
N LEU A 46 -14.10 -8.98 -0.47
CA LEU A 46 -13.71 -7.64 -0.04
C LEU A 46 -12.94 -6.94 -1.16
N VAL A 47 -13.43 -5.79 -1.60
CA VAL A 47 -12.76 -4.92 -2.56
C VAL A 47 -12.26 -3.67 -1.85
N ILE A 48 -10.93 -3.48 -1.83
CA ILE A 48 -10.28 -2.30 -1.26
C ILE A 48 -9.95 -1.31 -2.39
N GLU A 49 -10.75 -0.25 -2.54
CA GLU A 49 -10.68 0.69 -3.67
C GLU A 49 -11.23 2.08 -3.27
N ASN A 50 -10.80 3.13 -3.96
CA ASN A 50 -11.18 4.54 -3.73
C ASN A 50 -12.63 4.90 -4.17
N ARG A 51 -13.54 3.93 -4.23
CA ARG A 51 -14.96 4.06 -4.60
C ARG A 51 -15.20 4.67 -6.00
N SER A 52 -14.23 4.57 -6.91
CA SER A 52 -14.36 5.06 -8.28
C SER A 52 -15.20 4.12 -9.17
N THR A 53 -15.26 2.84 -8.80
CA THR A 53 -15.92 1.80 -9.60
C THR A 53 -16.94 1.05 -8.74
N ASP A 54 -18.12 0.77 -9.29
CA ASP A 54 -19.15 -0.04 -8.64
C ASP A 54 -18.85 -1.54 -8.87
N TRP A 55 -18.08 -2.12 -7.94
CA TRP A 55 -17.69 -3.53 -8.03
C TRP A 55 -18.85 -4.48 -7.72
N GLY A 56 -19.86 -4.02 -6.98
CA GLY A 56 -21.10 -4.79 -6.76
C GLY A 56 -21.78 -5.10 -8.08
N LYS A 57 -21.94 -4.10 -8.96
CA LYS A 57 -22.47 -4.31 -10.31
C LYS A 57 -21.56 -5.17 -11.19
N ALA A 58 -20.24 -4.99 -11.11
CA ALA A 58 -19.29 -5.76 -11.91
C ALA A 58 -19.37 -7.28 -11.64
N PHE A 59 -19.69 -7.67 -10.40
CA PHE A 59 -19.79 -9.06 -9.96
C PHE A 59 -21.22 -9.60 -9.80
N ALA A 60 -22.26 -8.78 -9.97
CA ALA A 60 -23.66 -9.14 -9.69
C ALA A 60 -24.13 -10.45 -10.36
N ASN A 61 -23.70 -10.68 -11.60
CA ASN A 61 -24.08 -11.85 -12.40
C ASN A 61 -22.93 -12.86 -12.55
N LYS A 62 -21.91 -12.77 -11.69
CA LYS A 62 -20.77 -13.68 -11.71
C LYS A 62 -20.91 -14.71 -10.59
N THR A 63 -20.53 -15.95 -10.89
CA THR A 63 -20.54 -17.04 -9.91
C THR A 63 -19.24 -17.82 -9.98
N VAL A 64 -18.89 -18.47 -8.87
CA VAL A 64 -17.76 -19.39 -8.78
C VAL A 64 -18.29 -20.71 -8.23
N GLN A 65 -18.19 -21.79 -9.00
CA GLN A 65 -18.73 -23.11 -8.62
C GLN A 65 -20.20 -23.05 -8.17
N GLY A 66 -21.01 -22.21 -8.83
CA GLY A 66 -22.43 -22.01 -8.48
C GLY A 66 -22.70 -21.03 -7.32
N MET A 67 -21.68 -20.61 -6.56
CA MET A 67 -21.82 -19.62 -5.49
C MET A 67 -21.78 -18.19 -6.03
N ARG A 68 -22.65 -17.32 -5.50
CA ARG A 68 -22.67 -15.89 -5.85
C ARG A 68 -21.64 -15.10 -5.06
N PHE A 69 -21.25 -13.94 -5.56
CA PHE A 69 -20.40 -13.01 -4.81
C PHE A 69 -21.24 -12.04 -3.97
N ARG A 70 -20.97 -11.98 -2.66
CA ARG A 70 -21.36 -10.85 -1.81
C ARG A 70 -20.20 -9.86 -1.78
N VAL A 71 -20.34 -8.72 -2.45
CA VAL A 71 -19.25 -7.73 -2.56
C VAL A 71 -19.34 -6.71 -1.44
N GLU A 72 -18.28 -6.61 -0.64
CA GLU A 72 -18.09 -5.56 0.36
C GLU A 72 -17.01 -4.61 -0.16
N GLN A 73 -17.32 -3.32 -0.33
CA GLN A 73 -16.41 -2.34 -0.93
C GLN A 73 -16.08 -1.19 0.04
N HIS A 74 -14.79 -1.06 0.35
CA HIS A 74 -14.25 -0.14 1.36
C HIS A 74 -12.91 0.46 0.91
N THR A 75 -12.49 1.57 1.53
CA THR A 75 -11.11 2.04 1.43
C THR A 75 -10.28 1.45 2.57
N PHE A 76 -8.96 1.56 2.52
CA PHE A 76 -8.10 1.21 3.66
C PHE A 76 -8.46 1.99 4.93
N ASP A 77 -8.88 3.26 4.79
CA ASP A 77 -9.21 4.13 5.93
C ASP A 77 -10.51 3.73 6.65
N ASP A 78 -11.41 3.04 5.95
CA ASP A 78 -12.67 2.55 6.51
C ASP A 78 -12.49 1.27 7.35
N LEU A 79 -11.34 0.59 7.22
CA LEU A 79 -11.13 -0.75 7.75
C LEU A 79 -10.34 -0.72 9.06
N THR A 80 -10.89 -1.37 10.07
CA THR A 80 -10.14 -1.85 11.24
C THR A 80 -10.22 -3.37 11.25
N ILE A 81 -9.12 -4.05 11.61
CA ILE A 81 -9.02 -5.50 11.54
C ILE A 81 -8.56 -6.05 12.88
N ILE A 82 -9.28 -7.07 13.34
CA ILE A 82 -8.88 -7.95 14.43
C ILE A 82 -8.75 -9.34 13.82
N ALA A 83 -7.56 -9.93 13.88
CA ALA A 83 -7.29 -11.23 13.28
C ALA A 83 -6.60 -12.15 14.29
N THR A 84 -6.95 -13.43 14.26
CA THR A 84 -6.23 -14.51 14.94
C THR A 84 -5.49 -15.37 13.92
N ASN A 85 -4.43 -16.04 14.36
CA ASN A 85 -3.67 -17.01 13.56
C ASN A 85 -4.47 -18.29 13.26
N GLU A 86 -5.57 -18.53 13.96
CA GLU A 86 -6.55 -19.59 13.66
C GLU A 86 -7.43 -19.24 12.44
N GLY A 87 -7.14 -18.11 11.79
CA GLY A 87 -7.80 -17.68 10.58
C GLY A 87 -9.13 -16.98 10.85
N MET A 88 -9.46 -16.60 12.09
CA MET A 88 -10.59 -15.72 12.37
C MET A 88 -10.19 -14.29 12.03
N VAL A 89 -11.01 -13.62 11.21
CA VAL A 89 -10.83 -12.20 10.92
C VAL A 89 -12.16 -11.52 11.15
N GLN A 90 -12.18 -10.59 12.09
CA GLN A 90 -13.28 -9.66 12.29
C GLN A 90 -12.85 -8.31 11.73
N PHE A 91 -13.71 -7.75 10.91
CA PHE A 91 -13.58 -6.38 10.42
C PHE A 91 -14.57 -5.53 11.19
N PRO A 92 -14.22 -4.92 12.34
CA PRO A 92 -14.99 -3.79 12.83
C PRO A 92 -14.84 -2.64 11.81
N ILE A 93 -15.83 -2.47 10.92
CA ILE A 93 -15.90 -1.26 10.10
C ILE A 93 -16.42 -0.15 11.01
N LEU A 94 -15.58 0.83 11.32
CA LEU A 94 -16.08 2.14 11.75
C LEU A 94 -16.53 2.87 10.48
N LYS A 95 -17.82 2.76 10.16
CA LYS A 95 -18.41 3.59 9.10
C LYS A 95 -18.32 5.06 9.54
N LYS A 96 -17.22 5.75 9.19
CA LYS A 96 -17.28 7.21 9.12
C LYS A 96 -18.18 7.54 7.94
N ALA A 97 -19.35 8.09 8.25
CA ALA A 97 -20.47 8.27 7.32
C ALA A 97 -20.05 9.02 6.03
N CYS A 98 -19.75 8.27 4.96
CA CYS A 98 -19.76 8.78 3.60
C CYS A 98 -21.13 8.55 2.95
N SER A 99 -22.20 9.03 3.58
CA SER A 99 -23.42 9.32 2.85
C SER A 99 -24.20 10.41 3.60
N ARG A 100 -24.50 11.52 2.92
CA ARG A 100 -25.34 12.62 3.43
C ARG A 100 -26.81 12.22 3.64
N LYS A 101 -27.14 10.92 3.75
CA LYS A 101 -28.51 10.40 3.85
C LYS A 101 -28.73 9.27 4.85
N LEU A 102 -27.82 9.01 5.80
CA LEU A 102 -28.11 8.13 6.94
C LEU A 102 -27.65 8.81 8.22
N ARG A 103 -28.59 9.56 8.83
CA ARG A 103 -28.60 9.87 10.26
C ARG A 103 -29.01 8.59 10.98
N ASP A 104 -28.04 7.87 11.54
CA ASP A 104 -28.09 7.25 12.87
C ASP A 104 -26.93 6.27 13.06
N ASP A 105 -26.24 6.49 14.18
CA ASP A 105 -25.39 5.62 14.98
C ASP A 105 -24.22 4.85 14.36
N ASN A 106 -23.20 4.73 15.20
CA ASN A 106 -21.91 4.07 15.04
C ASN A 106 -22.08 2.55 14.82
N LYS A 107 -22.76 2.14 13.75
CA LYS A 107 -23.12 0.74 13.48
C LYS A 107 -21.90 0.00 12.94
N GLU A 108 -21.22 -0.68 13.86
CA GLU A 108 -20.17 -1.64 13.57
C GLU A 108 -20.74 -2.77 12.70
N ILE A 109 -20.24 -2.91 11.48
CA ILE A 109 -20.59 -4.04 10.61
C ILE A 109 -19.43 -5.02 10.68
N ARG A 110 -19.72 -6.21 11.19
CA ARG A 110 -18.78 -7.34 11.22
C ARG A 110 -19.07 -8.28 10.06
N PHE A 111 -18.05 -8.57 9.27
CA PHE A 111 -18.11 -9.55 8.20
C PHE A 111 -16.78 -10.30 8.10
N ARG A 112 -16.80 -11.44 7.41
CA ARG A 112 -15.63 -12.27 7.12
C ARG A 112 -15.52 -12.43 5.59
N PRO A 113 -14.49 -11.87 4.94
CA PRO A 113 -14.25 -12.09 3.53
C PRO A 113 -13.62 -13.47 3.30
N ASP A 114 -14.04 -14.11 2.21
CA ASP A 114 -13.43 -15.33 1.68
C ASP A 114 -12.25 -15.01 0.74
N PHE A 115 -12.27 -13.83 0.12
CA PHE A 115 -11.24 -13.38 -0.83
C PHE A 115 -11.13 -11.85 -0.84
N ILE A 116 -9.96 -11.32 -1.20
CA ILE A 116 -9.69 -9.87 -1.23
C ILE A 116 -9.15 -9.42 -2.59
N LEU A 117 -9.74 -8.38 -3.14
CA LEU A 117 -9.23 -7.63 -4.29
C LEU A 117 -8.72 -6.26 -3.84
N ILE A 118 -7.41 -6.02 -3.94
CA ILE A 118 -6.81 -4.72 -3.55
C ILE A 118 -6.52 -3.90 -4.79
N ARG A 119 -7.16 -2.73 -4.89
CA ARG A 119 -7.05 -1.76 -5.99
C ARG A 119 -6.56 -0.38 -5.53
N GLN A 120 -6.57 -0.13 -4.23
CA GLN A 120 -6.00 1.07 -3.61
C GLN A 120 -4.51 0.85 -3.26
N GLN A 121 -3.68 1.87 -3.41
CA GLN A 121 -2.30 1.83 -2.95
C GLN A 121 -2.23 1.97 -1.43
N PRO A 122 -1.54 1.07 -0.71
CA PRO A 122 -1.20 1.34 0.68
C PRO A 122 -0.17 2.47 0.73
N VAL A 123 -0.51 3.57 1.41
CA VAL A 123 0.35 4.77 1.51
C VAL A 123 0.75 5.10 2.94
N SER A 124 -0.04 4.66 3.93
CA SER A 124 0.18 4.99 5.34
C SER A 124 0.62 3.77 6.15
N LYS A 125 1.23 4.03 7.32
CA LYS A 125 1.53 2.98 8.31
C LYS A 125 0.27 2.22 8.72
N GLN A 126 -0.88 2.91 8.78
CA GLN A 126 -2.17 2.27 9.08
C GLN A 126 -2.58 1.27 7.99
N HIS A 127 -2.42 1.60 6.70
CA HIS A 127 -2.71 0.66 5.60
C HIS A 127 -1.83 -0.59 5.71
N ARG A 128 -0.56 -0.42 6.12
CA ARG A 128 0.37 -1.53 6.38
C ARG A 128 -0.11 -2.42 7.52
N THR A 129 -0.64 -1.85 8.61
CA THR A 129 -1.24 -2.60 9.72
C THR A 129 -2.46 -3.42 9.25
N VAL A 130 -3.32 -2.83 8.41
CA VAL A 130 -4.45 -3.55 7.79
C VAL A 130 -3.95 -4.76 6.99
N LEU A 131 -2.94 -4.59 6.13
CA LEU A 131 -2.36 -5.70 5.36
C LEU A 131 -1.79 -6.82 6.25
N LEU A 132 -1.18 -6.48 7.38
CA LEU A 132 -0.70 -7.47 8.35
C LEU A 132 -1.86 -8.27 8.97
N GLY A 133 -2.94 -7.60 9.39
CA GLY A 133 -4.13 -8.26 9.91
C GLY A 133 -4.76 -9.20 8.89
N LEU A 134 -4.90 -8.77 7.63
CA LEU A 134 -5.37 -9.61 6.53
C LEU A 134 -4.49 -10.85 6.33
N LYS A 135 -3.16 -10.67 6.41
CA LYS A 135 -2.19 -11.75 6.20
C LYS A 135 -2.20 -12.75 7.34
N LEU A 136 -2.27 -12.28 8.59
CA LEU A 136 -2.39 -13.12 9.78
C LEU A 136 -3.66 -13.96 9.74
N GLY A 137 -4.76 -13.35 9.29
CA GLY A 137 -6.05 -13.99 9.09
C GLY A 137 -6.12 -15.04 7.98
N GLY A 138 -5.05 -15.23 7.21
CA GLY A 138 -4.97 -16.27 6.18
C GLY A 138 -5.87 -16.06 4.96
N ILE A 139 -6.39 -14.85 4.74
CA ILE A 139 -7.33 -14.60 3.63
C ILE A 139 -6.56 -14.46 2.30
N PRO A 140 -6.96 -15.18 1.23
CA PRO A 140 -6.34 -15.05 -0.07
C PRO A 140 -6.65 -13.70 -0.74
N SER A 141 -5.71 -13.19 -1.56
CA SER A 141 -5.85 -11.90 -2.22
C SER A 141 -5.20 -11.83 -3.60
N ILE A 142 -5.71 -10.94 -4.45
CA ILE A 142 -5.08 -10.49 -5.69
C ILE A 142 -4.79 -8.98 -5.66
N ASN A 143 -3.56 -8.52 -5.92
CA ASN A 143 -2.31 -9.30 -5.87
C ASN A 143 -2.10 -9.93 -4.48
N SER A 144 -1.13 -10.84 -4.33
CA SER A 144 -0.87 -11.46 -3.04
C SER A 144 -0.56 -10.41 -1.96
N LEU A 145 -1.08 -10.60 -0.74
CA LEU A 145 -0.79 -9.70 0.39
C LEU A 145 0.72 -9.57 0.64
N HIS A 146 1.48 -10.65 0.43
CA HIS A 146 2.94 -10.64 0.52
C HIS A 146 3.56 -9.67 -0.50
N SER A 147 3.15 -9.75 -1.78
CA SER A 147 3.67 -8.84 -2.81
C SER A 147 3.31 -7.38 -2.53
N ILE A 148 2.07 -7.11 -2.08
CA ILE A 148 1.62 -5.74 -1.79
C ILE A 148 2.38 -5.16 -0.60
N TYR A 149 2.59 -5.96 0.45
CA TYR A 149 3.38 -5.55 1.61
C TYR A 149 4.83 -5.22 1.25
N ASN A 150 5.46 -6.04 0.40
CA ASN A 150 6.83 -5.80 -0.07
C ASN A 150 6.93 -4.64 -1.08
N MET A 151 5.83 -4.23 -1.70
CA MET A 151 5.79 -3.08 -2.60
C MET A 151 5.65 -1.75 -1.88
N PHE A 152 5.49 -1.75 -0.56
CA PHE A 152 5.34 -0.55 0.23
C PHE A 152 6.58 0.35 0.12
N ASP A 153 7.78 -0.24 0.12
CA ASP A 153 9.05 0.48 0.04
C ASP A 153 9.64 0.38 -1.39
N PRO A 154 9.70 1.50 -2.16
CA PRO A 154 10.27 1.50 -3.50
C PRO A 154 11.70 0.93 -3.60
N PRO A 155 12.65 1.21 -2.67
CA PRO A 155 13.99 0.62 -2.74
C PRO A 155 13.96 -0.92 -2.74
N TRP A 156 13.03 -1.52 -1.98
CA TRP A 156 12.86 -2.97 -1.93
C TRP A 156 12.43 -3.53 -3.28
N VAL A 157 11.53 -2.83 -3.97
CA VAL A 157 11.12 -3.18 -5.34
C VAL A 157 12.27 -3.02 -6.33
N PHE A 158 13.02 -1.91 -6.24
CA PHE A 158 14.16 -1.66 -7.12
C PHE A 158 15.29 -2.68 -6.96
N ALA A 159 15.53 -3.18 -5.75
CA ALA A 159 16.48 -4.27 -5.54
C ALA A 159 16.12 -5.53 -6.36
N GLN A 160 14.83 -5.84 -6.49
CA GLN A 160 14.35 -6.97 -7.28
C GLN A 160 14.49 -6.71 -8.79
N LEU A 161 14.27 -5.48 -9.24
CA LEU A 161 14.53 -5.07 -10.62
C LEU A 161 16.03 -5.14 -10.96
N ALA A 162 16.90 -4.68 -10.06
CA ALA A 162 18.35 -4.79 -10.21
C ALA A 162 18.79 -6.26 -10.36
N ARG A 163 18.20 -7.17 -9.57
CA ARG A 163 18.45 -8.62 -9.70
C ARG A 163 17.98 -9.20 -11.04
N ILE A 164 16.92 -8.65 -11.63
CA ILE A 164 16.48 -9.04 -12.98
C ILE A 164 17.49 -8.49 -14.01
N ARG A 165 17.91 -7.23 -13.90
CA ARG A 165 18.94 -6.64 -14.77
C ARG A 165 20.25 -7.42 -14.74
N MET A 166 20.70 -7.90 -13.58
CA MET A 166 21.90 -8.75 -13.48
C MET A 166 21.79 -10.06 -14.28
N ARG A 167 20.57 -10.58 -14.50
CA ARG A 167 20.33 -11.82 -15.25
C ARG A 167 20.15 -11.60 -16.76
N PHE A 168 19.56 -10.47 -17.15
CA PHE A 168 19.23 -10.17 -18.55
C PHE A 168 20.15 -9.11 -19.18
N GLY A 169 21.07 -8.53 -18.41
CA GLY A 169 22.00 -7.52 -18.90
C GLY A 169 21.29 -6.27 -19.44
N ALA A 170 21.77 -5.76 -20.57
CA ALA A 170 21.26 -4.57 -21.21
C ALA A 170 19.84 -4.75 -21.81
N GLU A 171 19.38 -5.98 -22.01
CA GLU A 171 18.02 -6.24 -22.53
C GLU A 171 16.91 -5.87 -21.54
N PHE A 172 17.24 -5.75 -20.25
CA PHE A 172 16.32 -5.27 -19.22
C PHE A 172 16.81 -3.90 -18.69
N PRO A 173 16.52 -2.81 -19.39
CA PRO A 173 17.03 -1.48 -19.06
C PRO A 173 16.34 -0.95 -17.80
N VAL A 174 17.03 -1.07 -16.66
CA VAL A 174 16.60 -0.48 -15.39
C VAL A 174 17.41 0.79 -15.15
N THR A 175 16.73 1.92 -14.98
CA THR A 175 17.35 3.19 -14.59
C THR A 175 18.14 3.03 -13.30
N THR A 176 19.37 3.53 -13.29
CA THR A 176 20.20 3.53 -12.09
C THR A 176 19.61 4.48 -11.06
N LYS A 177 19.29 3.96 -9.87
CA LYS A 177 18.88 4.75 -8.72
C LYS A 177 19.85 4.54 -7.58
N THR A 178 20.15 5.61 -6.86
CA THR A 178 21.04 5.62 -5.70
C THR A 178 20.21 5.78 -4.44
N PHE A 179 20.25 4.78 -3.56
CA PHE A 179 19.67 4.87 -2.23
C PHE A 179 20.60 5.64 -1.29
N MET A 180 20.04 6.57 -0.53
CA MET A 180 20.76 7.34 0.47
C MET A 180 19.96 7.31 1.79
N PRO A 181 20.53 6.78 2.88
CA PRO A 181 19.82 6.67 4.16
C PRO A 181 19.39 8.01 4.75
N THR A 182 20.12 9.09 4.44
CA THR A 182 19.84 10.43 4.97
C THR A 182 20.05 11.50 3.90
N ALA A 183 19.36 12.62 4.04
CA ALA A 183 19.55 13.78 3.17
C ALA A 183 21.00 14.29 3.13
N ASN A 184 21.75 14.16 4.23
CA ASN A 184 23.15 14.58 4.31
C ASN A 184 24.07 13.84 3.33
N CYS A 185 23.72 12.61 2.94
CA CYS A 185 24.48 11.86 1.94
C CYS A 185 24.48 12.57 0.57
N LEU A 186 23.49 13.42 0.29
CA LEU A 186 23.38 14.14 -0.98
C LEU A 186 24.56 15.09 -1.23
N ARG A 187 25.22 15.60 -0.18
CA ARG A 187 26.43 16.45 -0.32
C ARG A 187 27.58 15.77 -1.06
N ARG A 188 27.62 14.43 -1.04
CA ARG A 188 28.65 13.61 -1.70
C ARG A 188 28.28 13.26 -3.13
N PHE A 189 27.03 13.47 -3.54
CA PHE A 189 26.55 13.16 -4.87
C PHE A 189 27.05 14.18 -5.90
N ARG A 190 27.43 13.72 -7.09
CA ARG A 190 28.08 14.55 -8.12
C ARG A 190 27.37 14.49 -9.48
N ASP A 191 26.53 13.50 -9.73
CA ASP A 191 25.95 13.23 -11.06
C ASP A 191 24.67 14.04 -11.28
N PHE A 192 24.80 15.33 -11.58
CA PHE A 192 23.69 16.22 -11.91
C PHE A 192 23.54 16.43 -13.43
N PRO A 193 22.32 16.72 -13.94
CA PRO A 193 21.07 16.92 -13.21
C PRO A 193 20.43 15.62 -12.74
N ALA A 194 19.78 15.68 -11.58
CA ALA A 194 19.15 14.52 -10.94
C ALA A 194 17.75 14.84 -10.41
N ILE A 195 16.97 13.78 -10.21
CA ILE A 195 15.71 13.82 -9.47
C ILE A 195 15.96 13.19 -8.10
N VAL A 196 15.60 13.91 -7.04
CA VAL A 196 15.65 13.44 -5.67
C VAL A 196 14.22 13.21 -5.20
N SER A 197 13.93 12.01 -4.72
CA SER A 197 12.61 11.65 -4.19
C SER A 197 12.74 11.09 -2.78
N SER A 198 11.85 11.52 -1.88
CA SER A 198 11.71 10.90 -0.57
C SER A 198 10.73 9.72 -0.64
N SER A 199 11.05 8.70 0.16
CA SER A 199 10.23 7.54 0.52
C SER A 199 8.70 7.76 0.42
N ASN A 200 8.05 6.83 -0.28
CA ASN A 200 6.60 6.61 -0.42
C ASN A 200 5.74 7.76 -0.99
N ARG A 201 6.31 8.93 -1.19
CA ARG A 201 5.67 10.09 -1.81
C ARG A 201 6.12 10.22 -3.24
N SER A 202 5.46 9.48 -4.14
CA SER A 202 5.70 9.65 -5.58
C SER A 202 5.43 11.08 -6.07
N ASP A 203 4.65 11.84 -5.30
CA ASP A 203 4.34 13.26 -5.47
C ASP A 203 5.48 14.20 -5.02
N ALA A 204 6.39 13.76 -4.15
CA ALA A 204 7.49 14.58 -3.63
C ALA A 204 8.81 14.32 -4.37
N ARG A 205 8.85 14.69 -5.66
CA ARG A 205 10.06 14.61 -6.50
C ARG A 205 10.63 16.00 -6.75
N LEU A 206 11.89 16.21 -6.37
CA LEU A 206 12.62 17.46 -6.57
C LEU A 206 13.61 17.30 -7.72
N ARG A 207 13.60 18.24 -8.67
CA ARG A 207 14.60 18.32 -9.73
C ARG A 207 15.76 19.17 -9.23
N VAL A 208 16.96 18.59 -9.19
CA VAL A 208 18.19 19.24 -8.74
C VAL A 208 19.11 19.40 -9.94
N ARG A 209 19.41 20.65 -10.31
CA ARG A 209 20.15 20.97 -11.54
C ARG A 209 21.66 20.92 -11.35
N ASN A 210 22.13 21.32 -10.18
CA ASN A 210 23.54 21.45 -9.86
C ASN A 210 23.79 21.26 -8.35
N ARG A 211 25.05 21.26 -7.96
CA ARG A 211 25.47 21.08 -6.57
C ARG A 211 25.04 22.23 -5.66
N ASP A 212 24.95 23.44 -6.19
CA ASP A 212 24.65 24.63 -5.38
C ASP A 212 23.26 24.54 -4.73
N GLN A 213 22.30 23.93 -5.44
CA GLN A 213 20.95 23.67 -4.93
C GLN A 213 20.90 22.62 -3.81
N VAL A 214 21.97 21.86 -3.56
CA VAL A 214 21.96 20.77 -2.58
C VAL A 214 21.81 21.29 -1.16
N GLU A 215 22.49 22.38 -0.81
CA GLU A 215 22.39 22.92 0.55
C GLU A 215 21.02 23.53 0.82
N ASP A 216 20.33 24.04 -0.21
CA ASP A 216 18.97 24.59 -0.08
C ASP A 216 17.91 23.51 0.17
N ILE A 217 18.07 22.32 -0.44
CA ILE A 217 17.09 21.24 -0.33
C ILE A 217 17.30 20.31 0.87
N ILE A 218 18.52 20.23 1.40
CA ILE A 218 18.82 19.35 2.55
C ILE A 218 17.91 19.63 3.75
N PRO A 219 17.70 20.90 4.20
CA PRO A 219 16.81 21.20 5.32
C PRO A 219 15.38 20.73 5.08
N ILE A 220 14.87 20.87 3.86
CA ILE A 220 13.51 20.42 3.47
C ILE A 220 13.42 18.89 3.56
N LEU A 221 14.42 18.18 3.05
CA LEU A 221 14.47 16.72 3.11
C LEU A 221 14.66 16.19 4.53
N GLN A 222 15.38 16.91 5.39
CA GLN A 222 15.56 16.55 6.80
C GLN A 222 14.26 16.67 7.61
N GLN A 223 13.37 17.60 7.27
CA GLN A 223 12.05 17.69 7.92
C GLN A 223 11.17 16.46 7.66
N ILE A 224 11.38 15.76 6.55
CA ILE A 224 10.63 14.54 6.20
C ILE A 224 11.12 13.35 7.04
N ASP A 225 12.36 13.38 7.53
CA ASP A 225 13.01 12.34 8.34
C ASP A 225 12.87 10.93 7.72
N ASP A 226 13.29 10.80 6.46
CA ASP A 226 13.22 9.54 5.74
C ASP A 226 14.42 9.37 4.78
N TYR A 227 14.57 8.17 4.22
CA TYR A 227 15.56 7.90 3.18
C TYR A 227 15.20 8.61 1.88
N ILE A 228 16.23 8.89 1.07
CA ILE A 228 16.06 9.48 -0.26
C ILE A 228 16.57 8.53 -1.35
N MET A 229 15.95 8.64 -2.52
CA MET A 229 16.38 7.98 -3.74
C MET A 229 16.74 9.05 -4.77
N VAL A 230 17.90 8.90 -5.39
CA VAL A 230 18.39 9.81 -6.43
C VAL A 230 18.45 9.07 -7.76
N GLU A 231 17.91 9.68 -8.82
CA GLU A 231 17.96 9.14 -10.18
C GLU A 231 18.42 10.21 -11.18
N PRO A 232 19.06 9.84 -12.29
CA PRO A 232 19.40 10.80 -13.33
C PRO A 232 18.15 11.41 -13.96
N LEU A 233 18.21 12.70 -14.29
CA LEU A 233 17.14 13.35 -15.03
C LEU A 233 17.15 12.88 -16.50
N VAL A 234 16.18 12.05 -16.87
CA VAL A 234 16.00 11.57 -18.25
C VAL A 234 15.06 12.51 -19.01
N LYS A 235 15.52 13.05 -20.13
CA LYS A 235 14.65 13.74 -21.10
C LYS A 235 14.00 12.69 -22.00
N ALA A 236 12.82 12.24 -21.62
CA ALA A 236 12.06 11.27 -22.40
C ALA A 236 11.20 11.98 -23.46
N ALA A 237 11.19 11.46 -24.69
CA ALA A 237 10.25 11.90 -25.72
C ALA A 237 8.83 11.38 -25.43
N TYR A 238 8.74 10.20 -24.81
CA TYR A 238 7.51 9.54 -24.39
C TYR A 238 7.79 8.59 -23.23
N GLU A 239 6.76 8.22 -22.48
CA GLU A 239 6.79 7.21 -21.43
C GLU A 239 6.04 5.96 -21.90
N LEU A 240 6.64 4.79 -21.70
CA LEU A 240 6.00 3.51 -22.00
C LEU A 240 5.46 2.88 -20.72
N HIS A 241 4.18 2.52 -20.74
CA HIS A 241 3.52 1.87 -19.63
C HIS A 241 3.00 0.51 -20.06
N VAL A 242 3.70 -0.54 -19.61
CA VAL A 242 3.39 -1.93 -19.94
C VAL A 242 2.60 -2.55 -18.79
N THR A 243 1.38 -2.97 -19.05
CA THR A 243 0.52 -3.61 -18.05
C THR A 243 0.29 -5.08 -18.40
N ARG A 244 0.12 -5.89 -17.34
CA ARG A 244 -0.25 -7.30 -17.46
C ARG A 244 -1.39 -7.61 -16.51
N ILE A 245 -2.50 -8.09 -17.05
CA ILE A 245 -3.66 -8.55 -16.27
C ILE A 245 -3.91 -10.01 -16.65
N GLY A 246 -3.56 -10.93 -15.74
CA GLY A 246 -3.60 -12.37 -16.04
C GLY A 246 -2.68 -12.74 -17.20
N GLY A 247 -3.26 -13.24 -18.29
CA GLY A 247 -2.56 -13.58 -19.54
C GLY A 247 -2.48 -12.44 -20.56
N ILE A 248 -3.14 -11.31 -20.31
CA ILE A 248 -3.29 -10.23 -21.28
C ILE A 248 -2.21 -9.17 -21.02
N TYR A 249 -1.51 -8.78 -22.09
CA TYR A 249 -0.54 -7.70 -22.09
C TYR A 249 -1.09 -6.50 -22.87
N SER A 250 -0.91 -5.30 -22.32
CA SER A 250 -1.25 -4.04 -22.99
C SER A 250 -0.09 -3.06 -22.83
N VAL A 251 0.18 -2.29 -23.89
CA VAL A 251 1.19 -1.23 -23.88
C VAL A 251 0.51 0.09 -24.15
N TYR A 252 0.84 1.08 -23.33
CA TYR A 252 0.38 2.44 -23.47
C TYR A 252 1.60 3.35 -23.66
N VAL A 253 1.48 4.29 -24.59
CA VAL A 253 2.47 5.33 -24.82
C VAL A 253 1.88 6.63 -24.31
N GLN A 254 2.56 7.28 -23.37
CA GLN A 254 2.20 8.59 -22.88
C GLN A 254 3.19 9.62 -23.42
N THR A 255 2.67 10.64 -24.10
CA THR A 255 3.46 11.80 -24.54
C THR A 255 3.01 13.01 -23.75
N SER A 256 3.95 13.65 -23.07
CA SER A 256 3.71 14.88 -22.32
C SER A 256 4.22 16.06 -23.16
N PRO A 257 3.35 16.76 -23.92
CA PRO A 257 3.78 17.92 -24.69
C PRO A 257 4.26 19.05 -23.77
N GLN A 258 5.03 20.00 -24.31
CA GLN A 258 5.49 21.16 -23.54
C GLN A 258 4.33 22.05 -23.07
N GLU A 259 3.25 22.07 -23.84
CA GLU A 259 1.99 22.73 -23.52
C GLU A 259 0.83 21.76 -23.78
N GLY A 260 -0.12 21.68 -22.85
CA GLY A 260 -1.31 20.84 -22.95
C GLY A 260 -1.29 19.59 -22.08
N ASN A 261 -2.38 18.83 -22.15
CA ASN A 261 -2.56 17.61 -21.37
C ASN A 261 -1.75 16.45 -21.96
N PRO A 262 -1.28 15.50 -21.12
CA PRO A 262 -0.62 14.30 -21.60
C PRO A 262 -1.56 13.49 -22.48
N VAL A 263 -1.07 13.02 -23.63
CA VAL A 263 -1.81 12.15 -24.55
C VAL A 263 -1.39 10.71 -24.29
N VAL A 264 -2.37 9.82 -24.08
CA VAL A 264 -2.14 8.40 -23.82
C VAL A 264 -2.77 7.56 -24.92
N GLU A 265 -1.96 6.78 -25.62
CA GLU A 265 -2.40 5.92 -26.72
C GLU A 265 -2.06 4.45 -26.43
N ARG A 266 -2.99 3.55 -26.72
CA ARG A 266 -2.73 2.10 -26.63
C ARG A 266 -2.06 1.64 -27.93
N VAL A 267 -0.93 0.94 -27.79
CA VAL A 267 -0.17 0.42 -28.93
C VAL A 267 -0.20 -1.10 -28.95
N GLU A 268 -0.27 -1.66 -30.15
CA GLU A 268 -0.21 -3.10 -30.36
C GLU A 268 1.21 -3.64 -30.14
N ILE A 269 1.29 -4.81 -29.51
CA ILE A 269 2.58 -5.46 -29.24
C ILE A 269 3.00 -6.21 -30.51
N THR A 270 3.74 -5.55 -31.39
CA THR A 270 4.48 -6.25 -32.44
C THR A 270 5.71 -6.95 -31.82
N PRO A 271 5.86 -8.27 -31.99
CA PRO A 271 7.08 -8.96 -31.56
C PRO A 271 8.27 -8.44 -32.37
N ARG A 272 9.16 -7.66 -31.76
CA ARG A 272 10.49 -7.43 -32.33
C ARG A 272 11.30 -8.71 -32.19
N ASN A 273 11.76 -9.28 -33.31
CA ASN A 273 12.83 -10.28 -33.45
C ASN A 273 13.07 -11.13 -32.20
N GLY A 274 12.14 -12.04 -31.89
CA GLY A 274 12.36 -13.13 -30.93
C GLY A 274 12.36 -12.78 -29.43
N CYS A 275 12.27 -11.51 -29.02
CA CYS A 275 12.29 -11.14 -27.59
C CYS A 275 10.90 -10.78 -27.04
N SER A 276 9.93 -11.67 -27.21
CA SER A 276 8.63 -11.62 -26.52
C SER A 276 8.72 -12.29 -25.14
N ARG A 277 9.61 -11.81 -24.27
CA ARG A 277 9.68 -12.26 -22.87
C ARG A 277 9.87 -11.10 -21.90
N LEU A 278 8.83 -10.28 -21.76
CA LEU A 278 8.58 -9.51 -20.53
C LEU A 278 8.27 -10.49 -19.37
N LYS A 279 9.31 -11.19 -18.91
CA LYS A 279 9.32 -12.10 -17.76
C LYS A 279 9.55 -11.33 -16.46
N CYS A 280 8.70 -10.36 -16.14
CA CYS A 280 8.61 -9.84 -14.75
C CYS A 280 7.64 -10.69 -13.89
N GLY A 281 7.01 -11.70 -14.48
CA GLY A 281 5.88 -12.43 -13.91
C GLY A 281 6.20 -13.56 -12.93
N LYS A 282 7.19 -13.42 -12.04
CA LYS A 282 7.29 -14.34 -10.89
C LYS A 282 7.34 -13.67 -9.53
N ASN A 283 7.84 -12.44 -9.37
CA ASN A 283 7.92 -11.84 -8.03
C ASN A 283 7.52 -10.38 -7.88
N LEU A 284 7.55 -9.52 -8.90
CA LEU A 284 7.05 -8.14 -8.75
C LEU A 284 6.56 -7.61 -10.10
N PHE A 285 5.27 -7.36 -10.19
CA PHE A 285 4.70 -6.43 -11.17
C PHE A 285 4.18 -5.25 -10.36
N MET A 286 4.78 -4.07 -10.55
CA MET A 286 4.31 -2.87 -9.89
C MET A 286 2.82 -2.67 -10.24
N PRO A 287 1.90 -2.62 -9.27
CA PRO A 287 0.57 -2.12 -9.53
C PRO A 287 0.69 -0.67 -10.01
N SER A 288 0.24 -0.43 -11.24
CA SER A 288 -0.03 0.93 -11.69
C SER A 288 -1.23 1.44 -10.89
N PHE A 289 -0.97 2.18 -9.83
CA PHE A 289 -1.99 2.98 -9.18
C PHE A 289 -2.09 4.30 -9.95
N SER A 290 -2.83 4.27 -11.06
CA SER A 290 -3.27 5.50 -11.71
C SER A 290 -4.40 6.09 -10.85
N THR A 291 -4.07 6.99 -9.93
CA THR A 291 -5.04 7.99 -9.50
C THR A 291 -5.14 8.99 -10.64
N CYS A 292 -6.28 9.02 -11.34
CA CYS A 292 -6.59 10.16 -12.20
C CYS A 292 -6.48 11.43 -11.35
N PRO A 293 -5.78 12.50 -11.80
CA PRO A 293 -6.03 13.81 -11.24
C PRO A 293 -7.49 14.18 -11.53
N ALA A 294 -8.14 14.77 -10.53
CA ALA A 294 -9.44 15.42 -10.70
C ALA A 294 -9.33 16.60 -11.67
#